data_AF-A0A3M1GXS2-F1
#
_entry.id   AF-A0A3M1GXS2-F1
#
_cell.length_a   1.000
_cell.length_b   1.000
_cell.length_c   1.000
_cell.angle_alpha   90.00
_cell.angle_beta   90.00
_cell.angle_gamma   90.00
#
_symmetry.space_group_name_H-M   'P 1'
#
loop_
_entity.id
_entity.type
_entity.pdbx_description
1 polymer ?
#
loop_
_entity_poly.entity_id
_entity_poly.type
_entity_poly.pdbx_seq_one_letter_code
_entity_poly.pdbx_strand_id
1 'polypeptide(L)'
;MGSNVGGRAALALVCALLSVAGCARSGGGGAGAHAGASGAAGQGTGVLAQRAAAFEDRMQRLHLGQFGLVADVKLDASGQVIARGGPSRPLWTGVYAAAQAMRWKATRDPAAHAAMERALWSLHHLAQIVGIPGVIARGYDVPSLEPNGIPATTPGYVGYNYDRGKPSRDQYTGWFFGLAIAYDEVTDPALRSALQDDCRAIAQLLEQHDLAPVVAWDGRQQELFDLNPGATRARTITPQEWARVDDFPLNLIVKAVPYDPQIAAALAQIQLPPVRAGEAARAVMFLTVAAYVTGDPAIRAYRDRLLWGPKDFATVVSRYTLVFDDACNGRNMAAVRTILGDLGTTVARFVDILLQAQGRSAWVRALAQPLVGGITSWIMNQVVDLFEFLTNPNNQQRIDRVRRNLALASTLLRLVGYGGLADEIDRFLHTYGPHLNRQGLRELADAMRAYNGFNLSLLADVGVLAVEQDPAIRAIFQDELDRRWWYVRTEKNAWFNVLHARYGSAPGPQDLPDAIESLRRYWSDPWLWSVDNSGWPGLRVTVWPDRFGRVGNRAAEPVAFPIDVRQPHLFPWQNHPREIVSRGHDPDVKIAPLGYLAPYWFAREMGALGPAD
;
A
#
# COMPACT_ATOMS: atom_id res chain seq x y z
N MET A 1 29.69 7.63 -23.86
CA MET A 1 29.62 6.84 -22.61
C MET A 1 28.32 6.06 -22.62
N GLY A 2 28.34 4.73 -22.58
CA GLY A 2 27.13 3.89 -22.67
C GLY A 2 26.33 3.91 -21.36
N SER A 3 25.00 4.04 -21.45
CA SER A 3 24.11 4.09 -20.29
C SER A 3 23.73 2.69 -19.79
N ASN A 4 23.64 2.53 -18.48
CA ASN A 4 23.63 1.24 -17.79
C ASN A 4 22.22 0.60 -17.72
N VAL A 5 21.59 0.38 -18.89
CA VAL A 5 20.19 -0.08 -19.01
C VAL A 5 20.06 -1.59 -18.71
N GLY A 6 20.93 -2.41 -19.30
CA GLY A 6 21.00 -3.87 -19.11
C GLY A 6 21.53 -4.32 -17.73
N GLY A 7 21.48 -3.45 -16.72
CA GLY A 7 21.65 -3.80 -15.31
C GLY A 7 20.32 -4.06 -14.59
N ARG A 8 19.18 -3.70 -15.20
CA ARG A 8 17.87 -3.65 -14.54
C ARG A 8 16.91 -4.79 -14.90
N ALA A 9 17.07 -5.46 -16.05
CA ALA A 9 16.18 -6.56 -16.45
C ALA A 9 16.55 -7.86 -15.70
N ALA A 10 17.85 -8.11 -15.46
CA ALA A 10 18.38 -9.21 -14.66
C ALA A 10 17.72 -9.29 -13.28
N LEU A 11 17.79 -8.12 -12.64
CA LEU A 11 17.39 -7.92 -11.27
C LEU A 11 15.87 -7.86 -11.20
N ALA A 12 15.19 -7.34 -12.23
CA ALA A 12 13.75 -7.54 -12.36
C ALA A 12 13.40 -9.02 -12.45
N LEU A 13 13.99 -9.82 -13.36
CA LEU A 13 13.58 -11.21 -13.56
C LEU A 13 13.76 -12.07 -12.30
N VAL A 14 14.94 -12.03 -11.68
CA VAL A 14 15.17 -12.83 -10.48
C VAL A 14 14.53 -12.21 -9.24
N CYS A 15 14.65 -10.90 -9.00
CA CYS A 15 13.98 -10.31 -7.84
C CYS A 15 12.47 -10.25 -7.99
N ALA A 16 11.83 -10.43 -9.17
CA ALA A 16 10.37 -10.45 -9.27
C ALA A 16 9.75 -11.86 -9.33
N LEU A 17 10.51 -12.91 -9.66
CA LEU A 17 10.23 -14.24 -9.08
C LEU A 17 10.23 -14.21 -7.53
N LEU A 18 10.73 -13.11 -6.94
CA LEU A 18 10.80 -12.79 -5.51
C LEU A 18 10.15 -11.40 -5.21
N SER A 19 9.03 -11.00 -5.85
CA SER A 19 8.34 -9.68 -5.61
C SER A 19 6.80 -9.73 -5.60
N VAL A 20 6.19 -10.80 -5.11
CA VAL A 20 4.72 -10.97 -5.14
C VAL A 20 3.98 -10.18 -4.03
N ALA A 21 4.36 -8.91 -3.81
CA ALA A 21 3.60 -7.90 -3.03
C ALA A 21 4.26 -6.50 -3.12
N GLY A 22 3.67 -5.51 -3.82
CA GLY A 22 4.16 -4.13 -3.63
C GLY A 22 3.69 -2.97 -4.52
N CYS A 23 2.75 -3.14 -5.45
CA CYS A 23 2.48 -2.14 -6.51
C CYS A 23 1.52 -1.00 -6.10
N ALA A 24 2.01 -0.06 -5.29
CA ALA A 24 1.43 1.27 -5.10
C ALA A 24 2.52 2.37 -5.10
N ARG A 25 2.28 3.49 -5.80
CA ARG A 25 3.19 4.63 -5.94
C ARG A 25 2.43 5.88 -6.42
N SER A 26 2.57 7.00 -5.71
CA SER A 26 2.02 8.34 -6.05
C SER A 26 3.02 9.43 -5.61
N GLY A 27 2.92 10.66 -6.16
CA GLY A 27 3.87 11.76 -5.96
C GLY A 27 3.34 12.91 -5.09
N GLY A 28 4.22 13.63 -4.39
CA GLY A 28 3.88 14.56 -3.28
C GLY A 28 3.63 16.06 -3.61
N GLY A 29 3.33 16.86 -2.56
CA GLY A 29 3.33 18.35 -2.53
C GLY A 29 2.15 18.95 -1.71
N GLY A 30 2.39 19.70 -0.61
CA GLY A 30 1.38 20.11 0.42
C GLY A 30 1.19 21.63 0.70
N ALA A 31 0.29 22.03 1.65
CA ALA A 31 0.06 23.33 2.42
C ALA A 31 -1.28 24.12 2.60
N GLY A 32 -1.93 23.99 3.78
CA GLY A 32 -2.57 25.13 4.52
C GLY A 32 -3.87 25.73 3.95
N ALA A 33 -4.78 26.48 4.63
CA ALA A 33 -5.08 26.86 6.03
C ALA A 33 -6.56 27.39 6.03
N HIS A 34 -7.17 28.23 6.89
CA HIS A 34 -6.86 28.75 8.25
C HIS A 34 -7.98 28.33 9.25
N ALA A 35 -8.53 29.24 10.08
CA ALA A 35 -8.63 28.93 11.53
C ALA A 35 -9.79 29.58 12.33
N GLY A 36 -10.15 28.95 13.46
CA GLY A 36 -11.14 29.38 14.47
C GLY A 36 -11.16 28.39 15.65
N ALA A 37 -11.58 28.80 16.86
CA ALA A 37 -11.27 28.06 18.10
C ALA A 37 -12.36 28.08 19.20
N SER A 38 -12.39 27.06 20.06
CA SER A 38 -12.54 27.15 21.55
C SER A 38 -12.89 25.78 22.19
N GLY A 39 -12.81 25.70 23.53
CA GLY A 39 -13.23 24.53 24.33
C GLY A 39 -12.06 23.73 24.91
N ALA A 40 -12.06 23.52 26.24
CA ALA A 40 -11.00 22.80 26.93
C ALA A 40 -11.58 21.84 27.99
N ALA A 41 -11.17 20.57 27.93
CA ALA A 41 -11.45 19.53 28.92
C ALA A 41 -10.13 18.89 29.41
N GLY A 42 -10.12 18.43 30.66
CA GLY A 42 -9.00 17.83 31.42
C GLY A 42 -7.69 17.55 30.67
N GLN A 43 -6.76 18.52 30.71
CA GLN A 43 -5.40 18.34 30.18
C GLN A 43 -4.66 17.26 30.98
N GLY A 44 -4.09 16.28 30.28
CA GLY A 44 -3.21 15.28 30.89
C GLY A 44 -1.85 15.89 31.22
N THR A 45 -1.33 15.58 32.40
CA THR A 45 -0.07 16.11 32.93
C THR A 45 1.17 15.39 32.40
N GLY A 46 1.02 14.20 31.80
CA GLY A 46 2.12 13.41 31.25
C GLY A 46 2.78 14.00 30.01
N VAL A 47 4.03 13.61 29.71
CA VAL A 47 4.81 14.17 28.60
C VAL A 47 4.23 13.78 27.23
N LEU A 48 3.62 12.60 27.12
CA LEU A 48 2.90 12.18 25.91
C LEU A 48 1.55 12.91 25.81
N ALA A 49 0.84 13.08 26.91
CA ALA A 49 -0.42 13.83 26.92
C ALA A 49 -0.24 15.32 26.54
N GLN A 50 0.78 15.99 27.07
CA GLN A 50 1.15 17.36 26.69
C GLN A 50 1.53 17.46 25.20
N ARG A 51 2.30 16.49 24.70
CA ARG A 51 2.70 16.42 23.28
C ARG A 51 1.49 16.21 22.36
N ALA A 52 0.55 15.35 22.74
CA ALA A 52 -0.70 15.16 22.00
C ALA A 52 -1.51 16.47 21.90
N ALA A 53 -1.64 17.21 23.00
CA ALA A 53 -2.35 18.50 23.01
C ALA A 53 -1.66 19.56 22.10
N ALA A 54 -0.34 19.69 22.18
CA ALA A 54 0.42 20.60 21.31
C ALA A 54 0.35 20.22 19.82
N PHE A 55 0.23 18.93 19.51
CA PHE A 55 0.09 18.43 18.14
C PHE A 55 -1.32 18.64 17.60
N GLU A 56 -2.34 18.49 18.44
CA GLU A 56 -3.73 18.77 18.09
C GLU A 56 -3.95 20.26 17.79
N ASP A 57 -3.42 21.16 18.64
CA ASP A 57 -3.40 22.59 18.37
C ASP A 57 -2.74 22.92 17.02
N ARG A 58 -1.57 22.31 16.72
CA ARG A 58 -0.91 22.45 15.42
C ARG A 58 -1.78 21.93 14.27
N MET A 59 -2.50 20.81 14.45
CA MET A 59 -3.43 20.28 13.44
C MET A 59 -4.56 21.28 13.13
N GLN A 60 -5.23 21.81 14.17
CA GLN A 60 -6.33 22.75 14.01
C GLN A 60 -5.89 24.07 13.37
N ARG A 61 -4.76 24.65 13.80
CA ARG A 61 -4.30 25.96 13.31
C ARG A 61 -3.70 25.93 11.90
N LEU A 62 -3.12 24.81 11.46
CA LEU A 62 -2.38 24.71 10.20
C LEU A 62 -2.90 23.60 9.27
N HIS A 63 -2.88 22.35 9.75
CA HIS A 63 -2.92 21.17 8.88
C HIS A 63 -4.31 20.78 8.38
N LEU A 64 -5.40 21.19 9.03
CA LEU A 64 -6.78 20.85 8.63
C LEU A 64 -7.43 21.88 7.67
N GLY A 65 -6.95 23.12 7.68
CA GLY A 65 -7.48 24.19 6.84
C GLY A 65 -8.89 24.62 7.21
N GLN A 66 -9.56 25.37 6.34
CA GLN A 66 -10.94 25.80 6.59
C GLN A 66 -11.94 24.62 6.58
N PHE A 67 -11.70 23.58 5.76
CA PHE A 67 -12.63 22.46 5.60
C PHE A 67 -12.49 21.36 6.67
N GLY A 68 -11.25 20.98 7.05
CA GLY A 68 -10.99 19.77 7.84
C GLY A 68 -10.07 18.74 7.14
N LEU A 69 -9.64 19.00 5.90
CA LEU A 69 -8.77 18.12 5.12
C LEU A 69 -7.30 18.18 5.57
N VAL A 70 -6.78 17.06 6.07
CA VAL A 70 -5.38 16.91 6.53
C VAL A 70 -4.37 17.12 5.40
N ALA A 71 -3.39 18.01 5.61
CA ALA A 71 -2.22 18.22 4.74
C ALA A 71 -0.96 18.59 5.55
N ASP A 72 0.22 18.19 5.08
CA ASP A 72 1.49 18.88 5.42
C ASP A 72 1.43 20.33 4.95
N VAL A 73 2.19 21.26 5.55
CA VAL A 73 2.16 22.68 5.18
C VAL A 73 3.50 23.41 4.92
N LYS A 74 3.78 23.71 3.65
CA LYS A 74 4.66 24.81 3.22
C LYS A 74 4.17 26.18 3.72
N LEU A 75 5.05 26.90 4.41
CA LEU A 75 4.83 28.26 4.90
C LEU A 75 5.70 29.27 4.14
N ASP A 76 5.44 30.56 4.31
CA ASP A 76 6.35 31.64 3.94
C ASP A 76 7.12 32.19 5.16
N ALA A 77 7.96 33.21 4.92
CA ALA A 77 8.77 33.85 5.96
C ALA A 77 7.96 34.60 7.04
N SER A 78 6.65 34.84 6.83
CA SER A 78 5.73 35.38 7.85
C SER A 78 5.05 34.30 8.68
N GLY A 79 5.18 33.02 8.29
CA GLY A 79 4.40 31.91 8.81
C GLY A 79 3.01 31.80 8.18
N GLN A 80 2.70 32.58 7.15
CA GLN A 80 1.50 32.39 6.34
C GLN A 80 1.67 31.17 5.44
N VAL A 81 0.55 30.59 5.05
CA VAL A 81 0.42 29.42 4.19
C VAL A 81 0.33 29.81 2.71
N ILE A 82 0.84 28.98 1.79
CA ILE A 82 0.98 29.38 0.37
C ILE A 82 0.49 28.43 -0.75
N ALA A 83 0.25 27.11 -0.55
CA ALA A 83 -0.35 26.20 -1.57
C ALA A 83 -0.69 24.82 -0.98
N ARG A 84 -1.87 24.18 -1.16
CA ARG A 84 -2.27 22.95 -0.40
C ARG A 84 -2.04 21.62 -1.14
N GLY A 85 -1.94 20.51 -0.39
CA GLY A 85 -1.89 19.16 -0.95
C GLY A 85 -1.42 18.03 -0.01
N GLY A 86 -0.54 17.18 -0.55
CA GLY A 86 -0.30 15.79 -0.14
C GLY A 86 -1.28 14.93 -0.92
N PRO A 87 -0.85 14.01 -1.80
CA PRO A 87 -1.69 13.39 -2.85
C PRO A 87 -2.79 12.47 -2.32
N SER A 88 -2.93 12.35 -1.00
CA SER A 88 -3.82 11.45 -0.31
C SER A 88 -4.51 12.15 0.87
N ARG A 89 -4.95 13.42 0.70
CA ARG A 89 -5.75 14.14 1.71
C ARG A 89 -6.94 13.30 2.23
N PRO A 90 -7.71 12.55 1.42
CA PRO A 90 -8.80 11.69 1.92
C PRO A 90 -8.30 10.57 2.83
N LEU A 91 -7.17 9.92 2.48
CA LEU A 91 -6.58 8.82 3.24
C LEU A 91 -6.29 9.27 4.68
N TRP A 92 -5.59 10.40 4.80
CA TRP A 92 -5.15 10.94 6.08
C TRP A 92 -6.26 11.64 6.86
N THR A 93 -7.24 12.23 6.18
CA THR A 93 -8.43 12.81 6.83
C THR A 93 -9.27 11.71 7.48
N GLY A 94 -9.42 10.54 6.84
CA GLY A 94 -10.08 9.39 7.47
C GLY A 94 -9.29 8.78 8.64
N VAL A 95 -7.97 8.63 8.53
CA VAL A 95 -7.12 8.21 9.67
C VAL A 95 -7.16 9.23 10.82
N TYR A 96 -7.27 10.53 10.53
CA TYR A 96 -7.46 11.57 11.54
C TYR A 96 -8.87 11.52 12.17
N ALA A 97 -9.94 11.29 11.39
CA ALA A 97 -11.28 11.10 11.93
C ALA A 97 -11.33 9.90 12.89
N ALA A 98 -10.70 8.78 12.52
CA ALA A 98 -10.52 7.62 13.38
C ALA A 98 -9.73 7.94 14.67
N ALA A 99 -8.67 8.75 14.58
CA ALA A 99 -7.91 9.21 15.75
C ALA A 99 -8.75 10.10 16.69
N GLN A 100 -9.56 11.01 16.14
CA GLN A 100 -10.46 11.86 16.93
C GLN A 100 -11.62 11.07 17.54
N ALA A 101 -12.14 10.05 16.85
CA ALA A 101 -13.11 9.11 17.42
C ALA A 101 -12.54 8.36 18.64
N MET A 102 -11.28 7.92 18.57
CA MET A 102 -10.58 7.29 19.70
C MET A 102 -10.30 8.28 20.84
N ARG A 103 -9.89 9.53 20.53
CA ARG A 103 -9.79 10.61 21.52
C ARG A 103 -11.12 10.82 22.25
N TRP A 104 -12.22 10.98 21.49
CA TRP A 104 -13.57 11.14 22.03
C TRP A 104 -13.99 9.95 22.90
N LYS A 105 -13.78 8.71 22.44
CA LYS A 105 -14.04 7.49 23.24
C LYS A 105 -13.23 7.48 24.56
N ALA A 106 -11.97 7.91 24.53
CA ALA A 106 -11.04 7.92 25.67
C ALA A 106 -11.20 9.09 26.66
N THR A 107 -11.77 10.23 26.24
CA THR A 107 -11.80 11.46 27.07
C THR A 107 -13.17 12.12 27.19
N ARG A 108 -14.11 11.81 26.28
CA ARG A 108 -15.39 12.51 26.09
C ARG A 108 -15.24 14.04 25.97
N ASP A 109 -14.13 14.48 25.38
CA ASP A 109 -13.83 15.87 25.02
C ASP A 109 -14.64 16.30 23.78
N PRO A 110 -15.58 17.28 23.91
CA PRO A 110 -16.40 17.72 22.77
C PRO A 110 -15.59 18.27 21.58
N ALA A 111 -14.39 18.80 21.82
CA ALA A 111 -13.53 19.28 20.73
C ALA A 111 -12.96 18.12 19.89
N ALA A 112 -12.86 16.91 20.45
CA ALA A 112 -12.51 15.71 19.70
C ALA A 112 -13.66 15.28 18.78
N HIS A 113 -14.88 15.26 19.32
CA HIS A 113 -16.09 14.89 18.59
C HIS A 113 -16.37 15.86 17.43
N ALA A 114 -16.31 17.16 17.68
CA ALA A 114 -16.45 18.17 16.62
C ALA A 114 -15.35 18.06 15.55
N ALA A 115 -14.10 17.74 15.93
CA ALA A 115 -13.01 17.52 14.97
C ALA A 115 -13.19 16.25 14.14
N MET A 116 -13.79 15.19 14.72
CA MET A 116 -14.17 13.97 14.03
C MET A 116 -15.28 14.23 12.99
N GLU A 117 -16.40 14.84 13.38
CA GLU A 117 -17.49 15.16 12.44
C GLU A 117 -17.04 16.13 11.33
N ARG A 118 -16.21 17.12 11.65
CA ARG A 118 -15.59 18.02 10.66
C ARG A 118 -14.71 17.30 9.64
N ALA A 119 -13.94 16.31 10.08
CA ALA A 119 -13.14 15.47 9.19
C ALA A 119 -14.01 14.58 8.30
N LEU A 120 -15.13 14.07 8.82
CA LEU A 120 -16.10 13.29 8.04
C LEU A 120 -16.90 14.15 7.04
N TRP A 121 -17.30 15.37 7.41
CA TRP A 121 -17.86 16.36 6.46
C TRP A 121 -16.86 16.67 5.33
N SER A 122 -15.57 16.82 5.63
CA SER A 122 -14.52 16.93 4.62
C SER A 122 -14.45 15.72 3.67
N LEU A 123 -14.65 14.50 4.19
CA LEU A 123 -14.71 13.27 3.37
C LEU A 123 -15.95 13.21 2.46
N HIS A 124 -17.09 13.75 2.91
CA HIS A 124 -18.29 13.91 2.08
C HIS A 124 -18.11 14.97 0.99
N HIS A 125 -17.58 16.16 1.33
CA HIS A 125 -17.33 17.22 0.36
C HIS A 125 -16.40 16.79 -0.78
N LEU A 126 -15.44 15.89 -0.51
CA LEU A 126 -14.60 15.28 -1.54
C LEU A 126 -15.39 14.42 -2.55
N ALA A 127 -16.46 13.74 -2.13
CA ALA A 127 -17.34 12.99 -3.02
C ALA A 127 -18.23 13.94 -3.86
N GLN A 128 -18.79 14.95 -3.20
CA GLN A 128 -19.74 15.86 -3.85
C GLN A 128 -19.10 16.83 -4.84
N ILE A 129 -17.91 17.38 -4.55
CA ILE A 129 -17.29 18.41 -5.39
C ILE A 129 -17.04 17.95 -6.84
N VAL A 130 -16.79 16.65 -7.06
CA VAL A 130 -16.56 16.04 -8.38
C VAL A 130 -17.83 16.04 -9.23
N GLY A 131 -19.02 15.98 -8.62
CA GLY A 131 -20.31 15.90 -9.32
C GLY A 131 -20.60 14.55 -9.99
N ILE A 132 -19.80 13.50 -9.71
CA ILE A 132 -20.01 12.15 -10.25
C ILE A 132 -20.24 11.19 -9.06
N PRO A 133 -21.41 10.52 -8.95
CA PRO A 133 -21.71 9.61 -7.85
C PRO A 133 -20.63 8.53 -7.66
N GLY A 134 -20.18 8.35 -6.41
CA GLY A 134 -19.16 7.37 -6.04
C GLY A 134 -17.70 7.79 -6.32
N VAL A 135 -17.47 8.96 -6.93
CA VAL A 135 -16.11 9.45 -7.26
C VAL A 135 -15.65 10.51 -6.28
N ILE A 136 -14.61 10.23 -5.49
CA ILE A 136 -14.05 11.18 -4.51
C ILE A 136 -12.81 11.90 -5.07
N ALA A 137 -12.72 13.22 -4.92
CA ALA A 137 -11.51 13.97 -5.25
C ALA A 137 -10.33 13.56 -4.35
N ARG A 138 -9.09 13.85 -4.80
CA ARG A 138 -7.86 13.64 -3.99
C ARG A 138 -7.56 14.79 -3.02
N GLY A 139 -8.30 15.88 -3.14
CA GLY A 139 -8.14 17.14 -2.42
C GLY A 139 -9.00 18.22 -3.08
N TYR A 140 -9.30 19.30 -2.35
CA TYR A 140 -9.83 20.53 -2.93
C TYR A 140 -9.48 21.73 -2.05
N ASP A 141 -9.39 22.93 -2.64
CA ASP A 141 -9.26 24.17 -1.90
C ASP A 141 -9.60 25.41 -2.74
N VAL A 142 -9.40 26.62 -2.22
CA VAL A 142 -9.50 27.85 -3.03
C VAL A 142 -8.44 27.88 -4.15
N PRO A 143 -8.71 28.51 -5.32
CA PRO A 143 -7.80 28.50 -6.46
C PRO A 143 -6.40 29.10 -6.21
N SER A 144 -6.22 29.92 -5.18
CA SER A 144 -4.88 30.40 -4.76
C SER A 144 -4.04 29.32 -4.08
N LEU A 145 -4.69 28.33 -3.44
CA LEU A 145 -4.04 27.23 -2.74
C LEU A 145 -4.03 25.94 -3.58
N GLU A 146 -4.99 25.74 -4.47
CA GLU A 146 -5.09 24.60 -5.38
C GLU A 146 -5.02 25.06 -6.86
N PRO A 147 -3.98 25.83 -7.29
CA PRO A 147 -3.97 26.52 -8.59
C PRO A 147 -3.89 25.61 -9.82
N ASN A 148 -3.44 24.36 -9.64
CA ASN A 148 -3.33 23.35 -10.70
C ASN A 148 -4.54 22.41 -10.77
N GLY A 149 -5.55 22.61 -9.92
CA GLY A 149 -6.75 21.78 -9.87
C GLY A 149 -7.66 21.91 -11.10
N ILE A 150 -8.85 21.32 -10.98
CA ILE A 150 -9.99 21.50 -11.88
C ILE A 150 -11.00 22.41 -11.16
N PRO A 151 -11.46 23.52 -11.76
CA PRO A 151 -12.50 24.35 -11.18
C PRO A 151 -13.81 23.57 -10.99
N ALA A 152 -14.39 23.62 -9.80
CA ALA A 152 -15.63 22.94 -9.49
C ALA A 152 -16.83 23.67 -10.12
N THR A 153 -17.61 22.94 -10.91
CA THR A 153 -18.88 23.41 -11.52
C THR A 153 -20.11 22.97 -10.73
N THR A 154 -19.95 22.05 -9.79
CA THR A 154 -21.02 21.52 -8.93
C THR A 154 -21.62 22.64 -8.05
N PRO A 155 -22.95 22.76 -7.95
CA PRO A 155 -23.61 23.71 -7.04
C PRO A 155 -23.09 23.58 -5.60
N GLY A 156 -22.90 24.72 -4.93
CA GLY A 156 -22.29 24.78 -3.60
C GLY A 156 -20.75 24.76 -3.57
N TYR A 157 -20.09 24.33 -4.65
CA TYR A 157 -18.62 24.27 -4.73
C TYR A 157 -18.00 25.26 -5.73
N VAL A 158 -18.81 26.00 -6.48
CA VAL A 158 -18.37 27.05 -7.41
C VAL A 158 -17.50 28.07 -6.67
N GLY A 159 -16.26 28.26 -7.14
CA GLY A 159 -15.24 29.09 -6.48
C GLY A 159 -14.11 28.29 -5.83
N TYR A 160 -14.18 26.96 -5.81
CA TYR A 160 -13.09 26.07 -5.40
C TYR A 160 -12.52 25.29 -6.59
N ASN A 161 -11.27 24.85 -6.44
CA ASN A 161 -10.62 23.89 -7.33
C ASN A 161 -10.46 22.55 -6.60
N TYR A 162 -10.60 21.42 -7.30
CA TYR A 162 -10.25 20.09 -6.78
C TYR A 162 -9.01 19.51 -7.49
N ASP A 163 -8.27 18.63 -6.80
CA ASP A 163 -7.05 18.01 -7.33
C ASP A 163 -7.34 17.26 -8.64
N ARG A 164 -6.60 17.61 -9.71
CA ARG A 164 -6.74 17.08 -11.07
C ARG A 164 -6.32 15.61 -11.20
N GLY A 165 -5.48 15.12 -10.28
CA GLY A 165 -5.05 13.73 -10.26
C GLY A 165 -6.25 12.79 -10.12
N LYS A 166 -6.33 11.76 -10.96
CA LYS A 166 -7.46 10.81 -10.88
C LYS A 166 -7.47 10.09 -9.51
N PRO A 167 -8.65 9.79 -8.93
CA PRO A 167 -8.74 9.09 -7.66
C PRO A 167 -8.13 7.68 -7.73
N SER A 168 -7.48 7.23 -6.66
CA SER A 168 -7.02 5.85 -6.50
C SER A 168 -7.58 5.22 -5.24
N ARG A 169 -7.69 3.88 -5.23
CA ARG A 169 -8.12 3.06 -4.09
C ARG A 169 -7.48 3.42 -2.75
N ASP A 170 -6.26 3.96 -2.78
CA ASP A 170 -5.51 4.45 -1.62
C ASP A 170 -6.29 5.56 -0.87
N GLN A 171 -7.03 6.43 -1.58
CA GLN A 171 -7.88 7.47 -0.98
C GLN A 171 -9.13 6.86 -0.36
N TYR A 172 -9.81 5.97 -1.08
CA TYR A 172 -10.98 5.22 -0.60
C TYR A 172 -10.64 4.37 0.64
N THR A 173 -9.43 3.82 0.70
CA THR A 173 -8.96 3.00 1.84
C THR A 173 -9.00 3.79 3.15
N GLY A 174 -8.51 5.03 3.18
CA GLY A 174 -8.63 5.84 4.40
C GLY A 174 -10.01 6.44 4.59
N TRP A 175 -10.74 6.77 3.50
CA TRP A 175 -12.13 7.22 3.58
C TRP A 175 -12.99 6.20 4.34
N PHE A 176 -12.99 4.93 3.90
CA PHE A 176 -13.69 3.84 4.58
C PHE A 176 -13.09 3.51 5.95
N PHE A 177 -11.78 3.63 6.17
CA PHE A 177 -11.18 3.41 7.50
C PHE A 177 -11.66 4.45 8.52
N GLY A 178 -11.84 5.70 8.10
CA GLY A 178 -12.45 6.74 8.93
C GLY A 178 -13.86 6.36 9.37
N LEU A 179 -14.72 5.98 8.43
CA LEU A 179 -16.10 5.57 8.74
C LEU A 179 -16.14 4.30 9.62
N ALA A 180 -15.31 3.28 9.32
CA ALA A 180 -15.25 2.03 10.08
C ALA A 180 -14.92 2.21 11.58
N ILE A 181 -14.28 3.32 11.96
CA ILE A 181 -13.85 3.61 13.33
C ILE A 181 -14.74 4.67 14.01
N ALA A 182 -15.29 5.60 13.22
CA ALA A 182 -15.93 6.83 13.70
C ALA A 182 -17.46 6.88 13.50
N TYR A 183 -18.05 6.10 12.60
CA TYR A 183 -19.45 6.28 12.18
C TYR A 183 -20.46 6.16 13.33
N ASP A 184 -20.20 5.32 14.33
CA ASP A 184 -21.10 5.11 15.48
C ASP A 184 -21.19 6.33 16.40
N GLU A 185 -20.14 7.14 16.46
CA GLU A 185 -20.09 8.33 17.31
C GLU A 185 -20.63 9.58 16.57
N VAL A 186 -21.00 9.49 15.29
CA VAL A 186 -21.60 10.61 14.53
C VAL A 186 -23.01 10.88 15.06
N THR A 187 -23.23 12.10 15.55
CA THR A 187 -24.50 12.58 16.10
C THR A 187 -25.28 13.45 15.12
N ASP A 188 -24.60 14.17 14.23
CA ASP A 188 -25.25 15.00 13.20
C ASP A 188 -26.05 14.12 12.21
N PRO A 189 -27.40 14.18 12.18
CA PRO A 189 -28.21 13.33 11.31
C PRO A 189 -28.04 13.66 9.83
N ALA A 190 -27.67 14.91 9.48
CA ALA A 190 -27.39 15.28 8.10
C ALA A 190 -26.10 14.62 7.62
N LEU A 191 -25.04 14.66 8.45
CA LEU A 191 -23.79 13.92 8.18
C LEU A 191 -24.03 12.41 8.10
N ARG A 192 -24.84 11.84 9.00
CA ARG A 192 -25.18 10.41 8.95
C ARG A 192 -25.85 10.02 7.64
N SER A 193 -26.79 10.82 7.12
CA SER A 193 -27.42 10.55 5.81
C SER A 193 -26.41 10.73 4.67
N ALA A 194 -25.67 11.83 4.66
CA ALA A 194 -24.69 12.17 3.63
C ALA A 194 -23.64 11.05 3.43
N LEU A 195 -23.08 10.53 4.53
CA LEU A 195 -22.13 9.41 4.50
C LEU A 195 -22.78 8.09 4.03
N GLN A 196 -24.06 7.86 4.33
CA GLN A 196 -24.77 6.69 3.80
C GLN A 196 -24.98 6.80 2.29
N ASP A 197 -25.36 7.97 1.78
CA ASP A 197 -25.60 8.18 0.36
C ASP A 197 -24.29 8.12 -0.44
N ASP A 198 -23.19 8.65 0.09
CA ASP A 198 -21.84 8.42 -0.46
C ASP A 198 -21.48 6.92 -0.46
N CYS A 199 -21.69 6.19 0.65
CA CYS A 199 -21.44 4.75 0.71
C CYS A 199 -22.26 3.95 -0.32
N ARG A 200 -23.55 4.27 -0.50
CA ARG A 200 -24.42 3.66 -1.52
C ARG A 200 -23.87 3.92 -2.92
N ALA A 201 -23.53 5.18 -3.23
CA ALA A 201 -23.00 5.56 -4.54
C ALA A 201 -21.64 4.90 -4.86
N ILE A 202 -20.73 4.81 -3.87
CA ILE A 202 -19.45 4.11 -4.04
C ILE A 202 -19.66 2.60 -4.25
N ALA A 203 -20.53 1.97 -3.46
CA ALA A 203 -20.80 0.54 -3.61
C ALA A 203 -21.47 0.20 -4.95
N GLN A 204 -22.42 1.02 -5.40
CA GLN A 204 -23.07 0.87 -6.71
C GLN A 204 -22.08 1.06 -7.87
N LEU A 205 -21.20 2.07 -7.79
CA LEU A 205 -20.14 2.28 -8.79
C LEU A 205 -19.17 1.08 -8.86
N LEU A 206 -18.87 0.45 -7.72
CA LEU A 206 -18.05 -0.75 -7.66
C LEU A 206 -18.77 -1.99 -8.23
N GLU A 207 -20.06 -2.21 -7.94
CA GLU A 207 -20.81 -3.35 -8.51
C GLU A 207 -21.03 -3.20 -10.02
N GLN A 208 -21.44 -2.01 -10.49
CA GLN A 208 -21.73 -1.73 -11.91
C GLN A 208 -20.51 -1.94 -12.82
N HIS A 209 -19.31 -1.71 -12.31
CA HIS A 209 -18.05 -1.84 -13.05
C HIS A 209 -17.22 -3.07 -12.63
N ASP A 210 -17.82 -4.04 -11.94
CA ASP A 210 -17.17 -5.26 -11.44
C ASP A 210 -15.81 -5.02 -10.75
N LEU A 211 -15.79 -4.03 -9.84
CA LEU A 211 -14.64 -3.54 -9.06
C LEU A 211 -13.56 -2.77 -9.85
N ALA A 212 -13.81 -2.44 -11.12
CA ALA A 212 -12.91 -1.66 -11.99
C ALA A 212 -13.58 -0.36 -12.49
N PRO A 213 -13.93 0.60 -11.61
CA PRO A 213 -14.70 1.81 -11.95
C PRO A 213 -14.10 2.62 -13.11
N VAL A 214 -14.88 2.80 -14.17
CA VAL A 214 -14.54 3.61 -15.37
C VAL A 214 -15.47 4.81 -15.44
N VAL A 215 -14.91 6.03 -15.41
CA VAL A 215 -15.70 7.27 -15.42
C VAL A 215 -15.10 8.31 -16.36
N ALA A 216 -15.89 9.33 -16.71
CA ALA A 216 -15.43 10.50 -17.45
C ALA A 216 -14.61 11.44 -16.53
N TRP A 217 -13.30 11.21 -16.42
CA TRP A 217 -12.37 12.08 -15.68
C TRP A 217 -11.55 12.94 -16.65
N ASP A 218 -11.43 14.24 -16.37
CA ASP A 218 -10.69 15.21 -17.21
C ASP A 218 -11.06 15.12 -18.72
N GLY A 219 -12.37 15.05 -18.98
CA GLY A 219 -12.93 14.94 -20.34
C GLY A 219 -12.71 13.60 -21.05
N ARG A 220 -12.21 12.56 -20.36
CA ARG A 220 -11.86 11.26 -20.95
C ARG A 220 -12.43 10.11 -20.13
N GLN A 221 -12.86 9.03 -20.80
CA GLN A 221 -13.18 7.78 -20.11
C GLN A 221 -11.89 7.17 -19.55
N GLN A 222 -11.84 6.95 -18.24
CA GLN A 222 -10.67 6.43 -17.52
C GLN A 222 -11.11 5.44 -16.43
N GLU A 223 -10.52 4.24 -16.44
CA GLU A 223 -10.48 3.39 -15.24
C GLU A 223 -9.79 4.17 -14.13
N LEU A 224 -10.41 4.31 -12.96
CA LEU A 224 -9.78 4.96 -11.81
C LEU A 224 -8.74 4.03 -11.18
N PHE A 225 -9.17 2.80 -10.90
CA PHE A 225 -8.41 1.68 -10.37
C PHE A 225 -9.20 0.39 -10.60
N ASP A 226 -8.54 -0.76 -10.45
CA ASP A 226 -9.17 -2.09 -10.45
C ASP A 226 -8.80 -2.82 -9.15
N LEU A 227 -9.81 -3.33 -8.42
CA LEU A 227 -9.62 -4.10 -7.18
C LEU A 227 -9.59 -5.63 -7.39
N ASN A 228 -9.75 -6.13 -8.61
CA ASN A 228 -9.70 -7.57 -8.87
C ASN A 228 -8.28 -8.12 -8.67
N PRO A 229 -8.10 -9.24 -7.95
CA PRO A 229 -6.77 -9.73 -7.56
C PRO A 229 -5.96 -10.33 -8.73
N GLY A 230 -6.62 -10.68 -9.83
CA GLY A 230 -5.99 -11.12 -11.09
C GLY A 230 -5.95 -10.06 -12.19
N ALA A 231 -6.29 -8.81 -11.88
CA ALA A 231 -6.32 -7.71 -12.85
C ALA A 231 -4.93 -7.28 -13.29
N THR A 232 -4.80 -6.99 -14.59
CA THR A 232 -3.55 -6.61 -15.25
C THR A 232 -3.77 -5.33 -16.04
N ARG A 233 -2.81 -4.40 -15.96
CA ARG A 233 -2.83 -3.16 -16.76
C ARG A 233 -2.61 -3.38 -18.26
N ALA A 234 -2.41 -4.62 -18.73
CA ALA A 234 -2.05 -4.90 -20.12
C ALA A 234 -3.11 -4.40 -21.13
N ARG A 235 -4.37 -4.35 -20.71
CA ARG A 235 -5.49 -3.82 -21.50
C ARG A 235 -5.38 -2.33 -21.82
N THR A 236 -4.52 -1.58 -21.13
CA THR A 236 -4.38 -0.13 -21.28
C THR A 236 -2.95 0.34 -21.59
N ILE A 237 -1.98 -0.55 -21.86
CA ILE A 237 -0.59 -0.10 -22.09
C ILE A 237 -0.45 0.59 -23.46
N THR A 238 -0.21 1.90 -23.45
CA THR A 238 0.30 2.62 -24.63
C THR A 238 1.80 2.39 -24.83
N PRO A 239 2.35 2.60 -26.06
CA PRO A 239 3.80 2.57 -26.29
C PRO A 239 4.60 3.48 -25.35
N GLN A 240 4.01 4.62 -24.97
CA GLN A 240 4.59 5.62 -24.06
C GLN A 240 4.61 5.14 -22.59
N GLU A 241 3.75 4.19 -22.24
CA GLU A 241 3.67 3.60 -20.89
C GLU A 241 4.43 2.29 -20.75
N TRP A 242 4.73 1.57 -21.84
CA TRP A 242 5.42 0.27 -21.82
C TRP A 242 6.66 0.24 -20.89
N ALA A 243 7.57 1.18 -21.09
CA ALA A 243 8.80 1.32 -20.28
C ALA A 243 8.56 1.86 -18.85
N ARG A 244 7.30 2.16 -18.48
CA ARG A 244 6.86 2.70 -17.20
C ARG A 244 5.91 1.76 -16.43
N VAL A 245 5.54 0.61 -17.02
CA VAL A 245 4.68 -0.39 -16.37
C VAL A 245 5.37 -0.96 -15.13
N ASP A 246 4.71 -0.80 -13.99
CA ASP A 246 5.17 -1.25 -12.67
C ASP A 246 4.16 -2.20 -12.01
N ASP A 247 3.40 -2.92 -12.83
CA ASP A 247 2.39 -3.92 -12.45
C ASP A 247 2.98 -5.33 -12.54
N PHE A 248 2.90 -6.16 -11.50
CA PHE A 248 3.62 -7.45 -11.43
C PHE A 248 2.73 -8.64 -11.86
N PRO A 249 3.22 -9.64 -12.64
CA PRO A 249 4.53 -9.80 -13.28
C PRO A 249 4.63 -9.14 -14.66
N LEU A 250 3.63 -8.40 -15.11
CA LEU A 250 3.60 -7.74 -16.42
C LEU A 250 4.84 -6.83 -16.65
N ASN A 251 5.31 -6.20 -15.57
CA ASN A 251 6.51 -5.39 -15.49
C ASN A 251 7.83 -6.15 -15.68
N LEU A 252 7.82 -7.50 -15.74
CA LEU A 252 8.96 -8.31 -16.19
C LEU A 252 9.05 -8.30 -17.71
N ILE A 253 7.95 -8.65 -18.35
CA ILE A 253 7.89 -8.89 -19.80
C ILE A 253 8.23 -7.59 -20.53
N VAL A 254 7.57 -6.49 -20.17
CA VAL A 254 7.81 -5.15 -20.75
C VAL A 254 9.19 -4.53 -20.42
N LYS A 255 9.95 -5.10 -19.48
CA LYS A 255 11.35 -4.72 -19.20
C LYS A 255 12.36 -5.63 -19.93
N ALA A 256 11.97 -6.85 -20.28
CA ALA A 256 12.79 -7.82 -21.00
C ALA A 256 12.66 -7.71 -22.53
N VAL A 257 11.51 -7.26 -23.05
CA VAL A 257 11.27 -7.02 -24.49
C VAL A 257 10.82 -5.58 -24.78
N PRO A 258 11.22 -5.02 -25.94
CA PRO A 258 10.71 -3.72 -26.40
C PRO A 258 9.20 -3.77 -26.66
N TYR A 259 8.58 -2.60 -26.85
CA TYR A 259 7.17 -2.52 -27.23
C TYR A 259 6.95 -3.17 -28.60
N ASP A 260 6.02 -4.12 -28.64
CA ASP A 260 5.50 -4.72 -29.87
C ASP A 260 3.96 -4.83 -29.76
N PRO A 261 3.19 -4.47 -30.81
CA PRO A 261 1.73 -4.52 -30.77
C PRO A 261 1.13 -5.91 -30.57
N GLN A 262 1.76 -6.98 -31.08
CA GLN A 262 1.29 -8.36 -30.93
C GLN A 262 1.55 -8.86 -29.51
N ILE A 263 2.71 -8.54 -28.93
CA ILE A 263 3.03 -8.80 -27.53
C ILE A 263 2.04 -8.05 -26.62
N ALA A 264 1.78 -6.77 -26.87
CA ALA A 264 0.80 -5.98 -26.12
C ALA A 264 -0.62 -6.59 -26.20
N ALA A 265 -1.09 -6.93 -27.40
CA ALA A 265 -2.40 -7.56 -27.61
C ALA A 265 -2.51 -8.95 -26.96
N ALA A 266 -1.43 -9.74 -26.95
CA ALA A 266 -1.39 -11.04 -26.27
C ALA A 266 -1.40 -10.88 -24.74
N LEU A 267 -0.72 -9.86 -24.20
CA LEU A 267 -0.74 -9.54 -22.77
C LEU A 267 -2.11 -9.04 -22.30
N ALA A 268 -2.85 -8.29 -23.12
CA ALA A 268 -4.20 -7.83 -22.81
C ALA A 268 -5.23 -8.97 -22.65
N GLN A 269 -4.94 -10.14 -23.21
CA GLN A 269 -5.80 -11.34 -23.18
C GLN A 269 -5.52 -12.27 -22.00
N ILE A 270 -4.36 -12.18 -21.33
CA ILE A 270 -4.08 -13.03 -20.16
C ILE A 270 -4.74 -12.47 -18.89
N GLN A 271 -5.31 -13.39 -18.11
CA GLN A 271 -5.67 -13.15 -16.72
C GLN A 271 -4.54 -13.67 -15.83
N LEU A 272 -4.11 -12.87 -14.86
CA LEU A 272 -3.13 -13.32 -13.88
C LEU A 272 -3.82 -14.15 -12.79
N PRO A 273 -3.11 -15.11 -12.16
CA PRO A 273 -3.53 -15.64 -10.86
C PRO A 273 -3.52 -14.50 -9.81
N PRO A 274 -4.11 -14.70 -8.62
CA PRO A 274 -4.40 -13.63 -7.64
C PRO A 274 -3.18 -12.99 -6.93
N VAL A 275 -2.13 -12.60 -7.67
CA VAL A 275 -0.92 -11.92 -7.19
C VAL A 275 -1.18 -10.51 -6.63
N ARG A 276 -2.37 -9.95 -6.88
CA ARG A 276 -2.85 -8.69 -6.27
C ARG A 276 -3.93 -8.94 -5.19
N ALA A 277 -3.82 -10.03 -4.42
CA ALA A 277 -4.77 -10.40 -3.37
C ALA A 277 -5.10 -9.30 -2.34
N GLY A 278 -4.14 -8.42 -2.01
CA GLY A 278 -4.38 -7.26 -1.14
C GLY A 278 -5.34 -6.22 -1.70
N GLU A 279 -5.78 -6.35 -2.95
CA GLU A 279 -6.87 -5.56 -3.55
C GLU A 279 -8.25 -6.18 -3.25
N ALA A 280 -8.34 -7.52 -3.19
CA ALA A 280 -9.54 -8.23 -2.74
C ALA A 280 -9.84 -7.88 -1.28
N ALA A 281 -8.81 -7.78 -0.43
CA ALA A 281 -8.94 -7.28 0.95
C ALA A 281 -9.57 -5.87 0.99
N ARG A 282 -9.19 -4.96 0.08
CA ARG A 282 -9.79 -3.62 -0.05
C ARG A 282 -11.23 -3.68 -0.53
N ALA A 283 -11.55 -4.50 -1.54
CA ALA A 283 -12.91 -4.66 -2.03
C ALA A 283 -13.86 -5.18 -0.94
N VAL A 284 -13.42 -6.18 -0.16
CA VAL A 284 -14.17 -6.69 1.00
C VAL A 284 -14.33 -5.60 2.06
N MET A 285 -13.27 -4.87 2.40
CA MET A 285 -13.34 -3.76 3.36
C MET A 285 -14.31 -2.66 2.94
N PHE A 286 -14.23 -2.18 1.69
CA PHE A 286 -15.10 -1.10 1.20
C PHE A 286 -16.58 -1.50 1.28
N LEU A 287 -16.91 -2.73 0.86
CA LEU A 287 -18.28 -3.22 0.86
C LEU A 287 -18.78 -3.65 2.24
N THR A 288 -17.91 -4.16 3.12
CA THR A 288 -18.23 -4.40 4.54
C THR A 288 -18.59 -3.10 5.25
N VAL A 289 -17.77 -2.06 5.10
CA VAL A 289 -18.02 -0.76 5.75
C VAL A 289 -19.24 -0.08 5.12
N ALA A 290 -19.40 -0.13 3.80
CA ALA A 290 -20.60 0.39 3.14
C ALA A 290 -21.88 -0.33 3.61
N ALA A 291 -21.89 -1.66 3.68
CA ALA A 291 -23.04 -2.44 4.18
C ALA A 291 -23.33 -2.19 5.68
N TYR A 292 -22.30 -1.90 6.48
CA TYR A 292 -22.44 -1.50 7.88
C TYR A 292 -23.08 -0.11 8.03
N VAL A 293 -22.48 0.90 7.37
CA VAL A 293 -22.91 2.31 7.41
C VAL A 293 -24.33 2.49 6.91
N THR A 294 -24.69 1.83 5.81
CA THR A 294 -25.97 2.03 5.10
C THR A 294 -27.11 1.13 5.58
N GLY A 295 -26.78 0.02 6.25
CA GLY A 295 -27.73 -1.07 6.53
C GLY A 295 -28.21 -1.86 5.30
N ASP A 296 -27.64 -1.59 4.11
CA ASP A 296 -28.17 -2.09 2.84
C ASP A 296 -27.89 -3.60 2.62
N PRO A 297 -28.93 -4.44 2.50
CA PRO A 297 -28.76 -5.89 2.28
C PRO A 297 -28.24 -6.23 0.88
N ALA A 298 -28.40 -5.37 -0.13
CA ALA A 298 -27.88 -5.61 -1.46
C ALA A 298 -26.35 -5.44 -1.49
N ILE A 299 -25.82 -4.41 -0.83
CA ILE A 299 -24.36 -4.21 -0.68
C ILE A 299 -23.73 -5.38 0.07
N ARG A 300 -24.40 -5.87 1.13
CA ARG A 300 -23.99 -7.09 1.86
C ARG A 300 -24.00 -8.32 0.95
N ALA A 301 -25.07 -8.54 0.19
CA ALA A 301 -25.18 -9.68 -0.72
C ALA A 301 -24.14 -9.63 -1.87
N TYR A 302 -23.78 -8.45 -2.37
CA TYR A 302 -22.71 -8.30 -3.36
C TYR A 302 -21.35 -8.66 -2.75
N ARG A 303 -21.03 -8.15 -1.55
CA ARG A 303 -19.82 -8.53 -0.81
C ARG A 303 -19.74 -10.05 -0.57
N ASP A 304 -20.82 -10.66 -0.10
CA ASP A 304 -20.83 -12.08 0.25
C ASP A 304 -20.70 -12.96 -1.01
N ARG A 305 -21.20 -12.48 -2.17
CA ARG A 305 -20.94 -13.06 -3.50
C ARG A 305 -19.47 -12.95 -3.94
N LEU A 306 -18.74 -11.91 -3.53
CA LEU A 306 -17.29 -11.80 -3.77
C LEU A 306 -16.50 -12.75 -2.87
N LEU A 307 -16.85 -12.82 -1.58
CA LEU A 307 -16.19 -13.68 -0.59
C LEU A 307 -16.35 -15.16 -0.89
N TRP A 308 -17.59 -15.61 -1.11
CA TRP A 308 -17.96 -17.03 -1.13
C TRP A 308 -18.51 -17.52 -2.48
N GLY A 309 -18.72 -16.61 -3.44
CA GLY A 309 -19.12 -16.93 -4.81
C GLY A 309 -17.93 -17.15 -5.75
N PRO A 310 -18.13 -17.08 -7.08
CA PRO A 310 -17.13 -17.47 -8.08
C PRO A 310 -15.79 -16.71 -8.08
N LYS A 311 -15.66 -15.63 -7.30
CA LYS A 311 -14.40 -14.89 -7.13
C LYS A 311 -13.58 -15.33 -5.91
N ASP A 312 -14.17 -16.06 -4.97
CA ASP A 312 -13.53 -16.68 -3.81
C ASP A 312 -12.53 -15.74 -3.08
N PHE A 313 -12.98 -14.51 -2.78
CA PHE A 313 -12.13 -13.53 -2.11
C PHE A 313 -11.74 -14.00 -0.70
N ALA A 314 -12.52 -14.87 -0.06
CA ALA A 314 -12.15 -15.49 1.21
C ALA A 314 -10.85 -16.34 1.10
N THR A 315 -10.76 -17.22 0.10
CA THR A 315 -9.52 -17.98 -0.16
C THR A 315 -8.41 -17.07 -0.70
N VAL A 316 -8.73 -16.07 -1.53
CA VAL A 316 -7.71 -15.18 -2.09
C VAL A 316 -6.99 -14.37 -1.01
N VAL A 317 -7.74 -13.72 -0.11
CA VAL A 317 -7.18 -12.92 0.99
C VAL A 317 -6.38 -13.83 1.91
N SER A 318 -7.01 -14.87 2.47
CA SER A 318 -6.36 -15.79 3.42
C SER A 318 -5.09 -16.45 2.86
N ARG A 319 -5.03 -16.80 1.58
CA ARG A 319 -3.86 -17.54 1.03
C ARG A 319 -2.80 -16.67 0.36
N TYR A 320 -3.15 -15.53 -0.22
CA TYR A 320 -2.25 -14.88 -1.19
C TYR A 320 -1.80 -13.45 -0.84
N THR A 321 -2.41 -12.73 0.10
CA THR A 321 -2.02 -11.31 0.35
C THR A 321 -0.59 -11.14 0.85
N LEU A 322 -0.03 -12.15 1.52
CA LEU A 322 1.33 -12.17 2.06
C LEU A 322 2.25 -13.17 1.34
N VAL A 323 1.87 -13.70 0.17
CA VAL A 323 2.52 -14.87 -0.45
C VAL A 323 4.01 -14.69 -0.74
N PHE A 324 4.49 -13.45 -0.91
CA PHE A 324 5.92 -13.15 -1.04
C PHE A 324 6.69 -13.23 0.30
N ASP A 325 6.24 -12.51 1.34
CA ASP A 325 6.86 -12.59 2.67
C ASP A 325 6.78 -14.04 3.21
N ASP A 326 5.67 -14.74 2.93
CA ASP A 326 5.49 -16.17 3.23
C ASP A 326 6.55 -17.04 2.52
N ALA A 327 6.73 -16.89 1.20
CA ALA A 327 7.73 -17.64 0.43
C ALA A 327 9.16 -17.39 0.95
N CYS A 328 9.55 -16.13 1.16
CA CYS A 328 10.86 -15.79 1.70
C CYS A 328 11.12 -16.29 3.13
N ASN A 329 10.06 -16.55 3.91
CA ASN A 329 10.17 -17.06 5.29
C ASN A 329 9.88 -18.57 5.44
N GLY A 330 9.48 -19.27 4.37
CA GLY A 330 9.16 -20.70 4.39
C GLY A 330 7.80 -21.02 4.99
N ARG A 331 6.86 -20.09 4.91
CA ARG A 331 5.47 -20.23 5.37
C ARG A 331 4.56 -20.47 4.18
N ASN A 332 3.39 -21.07 4.44
CA ASN A 332 2.31 -21.18 3.45
C ASN A 332 2.75 -21.79 2.09
N MET A 333 3.77 -22.66 2.10
CA MET A 333 4.47 -23.11 0.88
C MET A 333 3.57 -23.86 -0.12
N ALA A 334 2.41 -24.37 0.33
CA ALA A 334 1.37 -24.90 -0.54
C ALA A 334 0.78 -23.81 -1.45
N ALA A 335 0.37 -22.66 -0.90
CA ALA A 335 -0.15 -21.53 -1.67
C ALA A 335 0.94 -20.91 -2.57
N VAL A 336 2.19 -20.85 -2.09
CA VAL A 336 3.36 -20.43 -2.89
C VAL A 336 3.55 -21.36 -4.10
N ARG A 337 3.44 -22.67 -3.91
CA ARG A 337 3.56 -23.67 -4.99
C ARG A 337 2.38 -23.57 -5.97
N THR A 338 1.16 -23.34 -5.49
CA THR A 338 -0.02 -23.08 -6.34
C THR A 338 0.15 -21.81 -7.19
N ILE A 339 0.41 -20.65 -6.57
CA ILE A 339 0.45 -19.37 -7.29
C ILE A 339 1.56 -19.37 -8.35
N LEU A 340 2.71 -20.00 -8.08
CA LEU A 340 3.81 -20.15 -9.05
C LEU A 340 3.45 -21.12 -10.20
N GLY A 341 2.76 -22.22 -9.90
CA GLY A 341 2.21 -23.13 -10.90
C GLY A 341 1.26 -22.42 -11.86
N ASP A 342 0.29 -21.67 -11.31
CA ASP A 342 -0.67 -20.89 -12.10
C ASP A 342 0.02 -19.78 -12.92
N LEU A 343 1.08 -19.16 -12.38
CA LEU A 343 1.90 -18.17 -13.09
C LEU A 343 2.60 -18.83 -14.29
N GLY A 344 3.16 -20.03 -14.11
CA GLY A 344 3.76 -20.83 -15.18
C GLY A 344 2.76 -21.25 -16.25
N THR A 345 1.53 -21.62 -15.87
CA THR A 345 0.42 -21.91 -16.79
C THR A 345 -0.08 -20.66 -17.52
N THR A 346 -0.01 -19.48 -16.91
CA THR A 346 -0.35 -18.21 -17.55
C THR A 346 0.74 -17.77 -18.54
N VAL A 347 2.02 -17.98 -18.23
CA VAL A 347 3.12 -17.78 -19.19
C VAL A 347 3.00 -18.74 -20.38
N ALA A 348 2.66 -20.01 -20.16
CA ALA A 348 2.43 -20.96 -21.25
C ALA A 348 1.26 -20.54 -22.16
N ARG A 349 0.15 -20.05 -21.59
CA ARG A 349 -0.98 -19.48 -22.34
C ARG A 349 -0.60 -18.21 -23.11
N PHE A 350 0.16 -17.30 -22.51
CA PHE A 350 0.68 -16.11 -23.18
C PHE A 350 1.48 -16.46 -24.45
N VAL A 351 2.36 -17.47 -24.38
CA VAL A 351 3.16 -17.89 -25.54
C VAL A 351 2.28 -18.48 -26.65
N ASP A 352 1.25 -19.28 -26.33
CA ASP A 352 0.31 -19.77 -27.36
C ASP A 352 -0.46 -18.63 -28.05
N ILE A 353 -0.97 -17.66 -27.28
CA ILE A 353 -1.66 -16.48 -27.82
C ILE A 353 -0.71 -15.67 -28.73
N LEU A 354 0.55 -15.49 -28.33
CA LEU A 354 1.56 -14.80 -29.15
C LEU A 354 1.91 -15.57 -30.44
N LEU A 355 2.05 -16.90 -30.37
CA LEU A 355 2.25 -17.74 -31.55
C LEU A 355 1.03 -17.69 -32.49
N GLN A 356 -0.18 -17.62 -31.95
CA GLN A 356 -1.40 -17.43 -32.74
C GLN A 356 -1.44 -16.06 -33.41
N ALA A 357 -1.08 -14.98 -32.70
CA ALA A 357 -0.98 -13.63 -33.25
C ALA A 357 0.09 -13.51 -34.36
N GLN A 358 1.18 -14.27 -34.25
CA GLN A 358 2.21 -14.42 -35.29
C GLN A 358 1.80 -15.34 -36.46
N GLY A 359 0.54 -15.78 -36.54
CA GLY A 359 0.04 -16.63 -37.62
C GLY A 359 0.64 -18.04 -37.66
N ARG A 360 1.18 -18.55 -36.54
CA ARG A 360 1.75 -19.89 -36.50
C ARG A 360 0.64 -20.95 -36.56
N SER A 361 0.87 -21.98 -37.38
CA SER A 361 -0.10 -23.06 -37.61
C SER A 361 -0.46 -23.80 -36.31
N ALA A 362 -1.66 -24.38 -36.29
CA ALA A 362 -2.12 -25.17 -35.15
C ALA A 362 -1.16 -26.32 -34.78
N TRP A 363 -0.47 -26.92 -35.75
CA TRP A 363 0.51 -27.98 -35.49
C TRP A 363 1.79 -27.45 -34.82
N VAL A 364 2.28 -26.26 -35.19
CA VAL A 364 3.43 -25.62 -34.51
C VAL A 364 3.07 -25.31 -33.06
N ARG A 365 1.85 -24.81 -32.82
CA ARG A 365 1.38 -24.47 -31.47
C ARG A 365 1.16 -25.72 -30.61
N ALA A 366 0.59 -26.79 -31.17
CA ALA A 366 0.43 -28.08 -30.50
C ALA A 366 1.76 -28.74 -30.11
N LEU A 367 2.84 -28.54 -30.89
CA LEU A 367 4.19 -28.99 -30.51
C LEU A 367 4.87 -28.06 -29.49
N ALA A 368 4.65 -26.74 -29.59
CA ALA A 368 5.24 -25.76 -28.67
C ALA A 368 4.61 -25.80 -27.27
N GLN A 369 3.29 -26.01 -27.16
CA GLN A 369 2.55 -25.99 -25.90
C GLN A 369 3.11 -26.94 -24.82
N PRO A 370 3.35 -28.25 -25.07
CA PRO A 370 3.91 -29.15 -24.07
C PRO A 370 5.37 -28.81 -23.72
N LEU A 371 6.16 -28.30 -24.67
CA LEU A 371 7.55 -27.88 -24.42
C LEU A 371 7.59 -26.65 -23.51
N VAL A 372 6.81 -25.60 -23.84
CA VAL A 372 6.73 -24.38 -23.02
C VAL A 372 6.14 -24.69 -21.65
N GLY A 373 5.06 -25.47 -21.57
CA GLY A 373 4.45 -25.88 -20.31
C GLY A 373 5.39 -26.72 -19.43
N GLY A 374 6.19 -27.60 -20.04
CA GLY A 374 7.24 -28.35 -19.33
C GLY A 374 8.35 -27.45 -18.80
N ILE A 375 8.83 -26.50 -19.61
CA ILE A 375 9.87 -25.55 -19.21
C ILE A 375 9.37 -24.61 -18.10
N THR A 376 8.17 -24.02 -18.21
CA THR A 376 7.64 -23.15 -17.16
C THR A 376 7.40 -23.92 -15.87
N SER A 377 6.85 -25.14 -15.94
CA SER A 377 6.66 -26.01 -14.77
C SER A 377 8.00 -26.39 -14.12
N TRP A 378 9.05 -26.65 -14.90
CA TRP A 378 10.39 -26.91 -14.38
C TRP A 378 10.97 -25.68 -13.66
N ILE A 379 10.92 -24.50 -14.29
CA ILE A 379 11.39 -23.23 -13.68
C ILE A 379 10.68 -22.97 -12.34
N MET A 380 9.35 -23.05 -12.31
CA MET A 380 8.58 -22.77 -11.10
C MET A 380 8.86 -23.78 -9.98
N ASN A 381 9.05 -25.07 -10.30
CA ASN A 381 9.53 -26.04 -9.30
C ASN A 381 10.94 -25.75 -8.81
N GLN A 382 11.85 -25.20 -9.64
CA GLN A 382 13.18 -24.78 -9.16
C GLN A 382 13.15 -23.54 -8.26
N VAL A 383 12.19 -22.63 -8.44
CA VAL A 383 11.94 -21.52 -7.50
C VAL A 383 11.42 -22.05 -6.16
N VAL A 384 10.50 -23.03 -6.15
CA VAL A 384 10.03 -23.63 -4.89
C VAL A 384 11.12 -24.47 -4.21
N ASP A 385 11.87 -25.30 -4.95
CA ASP A 385 13.02 -26.06 -4.42
C ASP A 385 14.05 -25.13 -3.73
N LEU A 386 14.26 -23.93 -4.29
CA LEU A 386 15.14 -22.90 -3.75
C LEU A 386 14.60 -22.30 -2.45
N PHE A 387 13.32 -21.91 -2.39
CA PHE A 387 12.70 -21.39 -1.16
C PHE A 387 12.69 -22.43 -0.03
N GLU A 388 12.23 -23.66 -0.32
CA GLU A 388 12.22 -24.76 0.65
C GLU A 388 13.64 -25.04 1.19
N PHE A 389 14.65 -25.03 0.32
CA PHE A 389 16.03 -25.13 0.77
C PHE A 389 16.45 -23.96 1.66
N LEU A 390 16.27 -22.72 1.21
CA LEU A 390 16.79 -21.53 1.91
C LEU A 390 16.19 -21.37 3.31
N THR A 391 15.01 -21.96 3.54
CA THR A 391 14.33 -21.98 4.83
C THR A 391 14.74 -23.14 5.74
N ASN A 392 15.30 -24.22 5.17
CA ASN A 392 15.88 -25.38 5.88
C ASN A 392 17.30 -25.67 5.34
N PRO A 393 18.33 -24.93 5.80
CA PRO A 393 19.64 -24.86 5.15
C PRO A 393 20.51 -26.12 5.27
N ASN A 394 20.04 -27.20 5.92
CA ASN A 394 20.81 -28.42 6.17
C ASN A 394 21.08 -29.29 4.91
N ASN A 395 20.75 -28.80 3.72
CA ASN A 395 20.88 -29.51 2.45
C ASN A 395 21.67 -28.69 1.41
N GLN A 396 22.95 -28.44 1.67
CA GLN A 396 23.86 -27.65 0.82
C GLN A 396 23.82 -28.07 -0.67
N GLN A 397 23.62 -29.38 -0.93
CA GLN A 397 23.50 -29.94 -2.28
C GLN A 397 22.36 -29.31 -3.11
N ARG A 398 21.30 -28.79 -2.46
CA ARG A 398 20.22 -28.02 -3.13
C ARG A 398 20.70 -26.62 -3.55
N ILE A 399 21.54 -25.91 -2.80
CA ILE A 399 22.18 -24.65 -3.28
C ILE A 399 22.93 -24.95 -4.56
N ASP A 400 23.79 -25.95 -4.53
CA ASP A 400 24.66 -26.26 -5.66
C ASP A 400 23.83 -26.75 -6.85
N ARG A 401 22.70 -27.43 -6.62
CA ARG A 401 21.73 -27.77 -7.67
C ARG A 401 21.13 -26.52 -8.31
N VAL A 402 20.65 -25.54 -7.53
CA VAL A 402 20.06 -24.31 -8.09
C VAL A 402 21.11 -23.44 -8.78
N ARG A 403 22.31 -23.29 -8.19
CA ARG A 403 23.43 -22.58 -8.83
C ARG A 403 23.84 -23.23 -10.16
N ARG A 404 23.97 -24.57 -10.20
CA ARG A 404 24.24 -25.33 -11.44
C ARG A 404 23.10 -25.15 -12.46
N ASN A 405 21.84 -25.19 -12.02
CA ASN A 405 20.68 -25.07 -12.92
C ASN A 405 20.54 -23.65 -13.49
N LEU A 406 20.89 -22.61 -12.73
CA LEU A 406 20.94 -21.23 -13.24
C LEU A 406 22.13 -21.01 -14.19
N ALA A 407 23.31 -21.56 -13.90
CA ALA A 407 24.44 -21.54 -14.82
C ALA A 407 24.17 -22.33 -16.12
N LEU A 408 23.44 -23.45 -16.02
CA LEU A 408 22.97 -24.21 -17.18
C LEU A 408 21.92 -23.42 -17.98
N ALA A 409 20.98 -22.73 -17.32
CA ALA A 409 20.01 -21.86 -17.98
C ALA A 409 20.69 -20.69 -18.71
N SER A 410 21.68 -20.04 -18.07
CA SER A 410 22.56 -19.05 -18.72
C SER A 410 23.24 -19.63 -19.97
N THR A 411 23.88 -20.81 -19.85
CA THR A 411 24.52 -21.50 -20.98
C THR A 411 23.54 -21.79 -22.12
N LEU A 412 22.35 -22.30 -21.81
CA LEU A 412 21.30 -22.57 -22.80
C LEU A 412 20.79 -21.28 -23.48
N LEU A 413 20.60 -20.20 -22.72
CA LEU A 413 20.20 -18.89 -23.25
C LEU A 413 21.24 -18.32 -24.21
N ARG A 414 22.54 -18.48 -23.94
CA ARG A 414 23.61 -18.12 -24.91
C ARG A 414 23.48 -18.92 -26.21
N LEU A 415 23.24 -20.23 -26.12
CA LEU A 415 23.09 -21.11 -27.28
C LEU A 415 21.85 -20.78 -28.14
N VAL A 416 20.75 -20.31 -27.54
CA VAL A 416 19.56 -19.84 -28.27
C VAL A 416 19.55 -18.34 -28.59
N GLY A 417 20.70 -17.66 -28.49
CA GLY A 417 20.87 -16.26 -28.92
C GLY A 417 20.50 -15.18 -27.89
N TYR A 418 19.98 -15.56 -26.73
CA TYR A 418 19.61 -14.65 -25.62
C TYR A 418 20.81 -14.35 -24.70
N GLY A 419 21.97 -14.07 -25.29
CA GLY A 419 23.24 -13.88 -24.57
C GLY A 419 23.19 -12.78 -23.49
N GLY A 420 22.43 -11.71 -23.72
CA GLY A 420 22.22 -10.67 -22.71
C GLY A 420 21.51 -11.20 -21.45
N LEU A 421 20.47 -12.04 -21.59
CA LEU A 421 19.78 -12.61 -20.43
C LEU A 421 20.66 -13.61 -19.66
N ALA A 422 21.63 -14.22 -20.34
CA ALA A 422 22.65 -15.06 -19.72
C ALA A 422 23.67 -14.23 -18.91
N ASP A 423 24.21 -13.13 -19.48
CA ASP A 423 25.06 -12.17 -18.75
C ASP A 423 24.35 -11.62 -17.50
N GLU A 424 23.04 -11.46 -17.60
CA GLU A 424 22.17 -11.01 -16.51
C GLU A 424 22.00 -12.06 -15.40
N ILE A 425 21.81 -13.34 -15.73
CA ILE A 425 21.80 -14.45 -14.74
C ILE A 425 23.17 -14.63 -14.10
N ASP A 426 24.25 -14.58 -14.87
CA ASP A 426 25.62 -14.75 -14.36
C ASP A 426 25.99 -13.61 -13.40
N ARG A 427 25.57 -12.38 -13.71
CA ARG A 427 25.71 -11.22 -12.81
C ARG A 427 24.89 -11.38 -11.53
N PHE A 428 23.67 -11.92 -11.62
CA PHE A 428 22.89 -12.23 -10.41
C PHE A 428 23.59 -13.28 -9.53
N LEU A 429 24.08 -14.38 -10.13
CA LEU A 429 24.81 -15.43 -9.42
C LEU A 429 26.09 -14.89 -8.77
N HIS A 430 26.83 -14.01 -9.44
CA HIS A 430 28.03 -13.39 -8.89
C HIS A 430 27.73 -12.43 -7.73
N THR A 431 26.78 -11.51 -7.89
CA THR A 431 26.48 -10.47 -6.88
C THR A 431 25.68 -11.00 -5.69
N TYR A 432 24.69 -11.87 -5.92
CA TYR A 432 23.73 -12.30 -4.90
C TYR A 432 23.87 -13.77 -4.50
N GLY A 433 24.51 -14.60 -5.32
CA GLY A 433 24.74 -16.03 -5.03
C GLY A 433 25.38 -16.31 -3.67
N PRO A 434 26.36 -15.53 -3.17
CA PRO A 434 26.90 -15.68 -1.82
C PRO A 434 25.88 -15.38 -0.70
N HIS A 435 24.88 -14.55 -0.99
CA HIS A 435 23.86 -14.08 -0.05
C HIS A 435 22.56 -14.92 -0.10
N LEU A 436 22.47 -15.91 -0.99
CA LEU A 436 21.40 -16.91 -1.00
C LEU A 436 21.55 -17.86 0.20
N ASN A 437 21.11 -17.39 1.37
CA ASN A 437 20.95 -18.14 2.61
C ASN A 437 19.69 -17.63 3.36
N ARG A 438 19.32 -18.28 4.47
CA ARG A 438 18.10 -17.97 5.24
C ARG A 438 18.00 -16.51 5.70
N GLN A 439 19.12 -15.90 6.09
CA GLN A 439 19.13 -14.51 6.55
C GLN A 439 19.09 -13.54 5.36
N GLY A 440 19.78 -13.88 4.26
CA GLY A 440 19.70 -13.11 3.02
C GLY A 440 18.29 -13.05 2.43
N LEU A 441 17.49 -14.13 2.48
CA LEU A 441 16.10 -14.05 2.03
C LEU A 441 15.21 -13.12 2.87
N ARG A 442 15.47 -13.01 4.17
CA ARG A 442 14.77 -12.05 5.05
C ARG A 442 15.14 -10.62 4.71
N GLU A 443 16.44 -10.36 4.57
CA GLU A 443 16.93 -9.04 4.12
C GLU A 443 16.40 -8.65 2.73
N LEU A 444 16.20 -9.62 1.83
CA LEU A 444 15.55 -9.40 0.54
C LEU A 444 14.05 -9.09 0.69
N ALA A 445 13.32 -9.88 1.49
CA ALA A 445 11.89 -9.64 1.74
C ALA A 445 11.65 -8.25 2.32
N ASP A 446 12.45 -7.88 3.33
CA ASP A 446 12.44 -6.57 3.96
C ASP A 446 12.75 -5.45 2.95
N ALA A 447 13.85 -5.55 2.19
CA ALA A 447 14.25 -4.51 1.23
C ALA A 447 13.20 -4.29 0.13
N MET A 448 12.52 -5.36 -0.29
CA MET A 448 11.45 -5.32 -1.29
C MET A 448 10.08 -4.93 -0.71
N ARG A 449 9.88 -4.99 0.62
CA ARG A 449 8.59 -4.71 1.27
C ARG A 449 8.10 -3.30 0.96
N ALA A 450 6.89 -3.21 0.40
CA ALA A 450 6.26 -1.95 0.04
C ALA A 450 5.48 -1.35 1.22
N TYR A 451 6.16 -0.70 2.17
CA TYR A 451 5.56 -0.18 3.42
C TYR A 451 4.27 0.65 3.24
N ASN A 452 4.15 1.46 2.18
CA ASN A 452 2.89 2.13 1.85
C ASN A 452 1.75 1.14 1.50
N GLY A 453 2.02 0.16 0.63
CA GLY A 453 1.03 -0.88 0.28
C GLY A 453 0.70 -1.80 1.46
N PHE A 454 1.69 -2.06 2.31
CA PHE A 454 1.54 -2.83 3.55
C PHE A 454 0.65 -2.11 4.57
N ASN A 455 0.86 -0.80 4.77
CA ASN A 455 -0.01 0.06 5.57
C ASN A 455 -1.44 0.15 4.97
N LEU A 456 -1.55 0.31 3.65
CA LEU A 456 -2.84 0.31 2.95
C LEU A 456 -3.58 -1.04 2.97
N SER A 457 -2.92 -2.16 3.27
CA SER A 457 -3.61 -3.43 3.54
C SER A 457 -3.96 -3.55 5.02
N LEU A 458 -3.07 -3.16 5.93
CA LEU A 458 -3.37 -3.08 7.37
C LEU A 458 -4.64 -2.25 7.68
N LEU A 459 -4.83 -1.13 6.98
CA LEU A 459 -6.05 -0.31 7.08
C LEU A 459 -7.30 -1.02 6.55
N ALA A 460 -7.17 -1.91 5.56
CA ALA A 460 -8.27 -2.74 5.09
C ALA A 460 -8.59 -3.86 6.08
N ASP A 461 -7.56 -4.54 6.60
CA ASP A 461 -7.67 -5.60 7.60
C ASP A 461 -8.43 -5.09 8.85
N VAL A 462 -7.95 -3.98 9.43
CA VAL A 462 -8.61 -3.32 10.57
C VAL A 462 -9.98 -2.75 10.19
N GLY A 463 -10.15 -2.21 8.98
CA GLY A 463 -11.42 -1.68 8.51
C GLY A 463 -12.54 -2.73 8.46
N VAL A 464 -12.21 -3.99 8.16
CA VAL A 464 -13.15 -5.12 8.33
C VAL A 464 -13.34 -5.44 9.80
N LEU A 465 -12.25 -5.64 10.55
CA LEU A 465 -12.27 -6.12 11.94
C LEU A 465 -12.92 -5.16 12.94
N ALA A 466 -13.03 -3.87 12.60
CA ALA A 466 -13.72 -2.86 13.40
C ALA A 466 -15.25 -3.02 13.40
N VAL A 467 -15.85 -3.49 12.30
CA VAL A 467 -17.32 -3.50 12.12
C VAL A 467 -17.92 -4.88 11.84
N GLU A 468 -17.16 -5.82 11.26
CA GLU A 468 -17.66 -7.17 10.96
C GLU A 468 -17.83 -8.02 12.23
N GLN A 469 -18.92 -8.78 12.27
CA GLN A 469 -19.32 -9.66 13.37
C GLN A 469 -19.29 -11.15 12.98
N ASP A 470 -19.32 -11.48 11.68
CA ASP A 470 -19.19 -12.87 11.20
C ASP A 470 -17.82 -13.46 11.61
N PRO A 471 -17.79 -14.52 12.44
CA PRO A 471 -16.54 -15.09 12.94
C PRO A 471 -15.67 -15.72 11.86
N ALA A 472 -16.24 -16.21 10.75
CA ALA A 472 -15.49 -16.78 9.64
C ALA A 472 -14.79 -15.69 8.82
N ILE A 473 -15.46 -14.56 8.58
CA ILE A 473 -14.84 -13.39 7.94
C ILE A 473 -13.77 -12.79 8.86
N ARG A 474 -14.09 -12.59 10.15
CA ARG A 474 -13.13 -12.07 11.14
C ARG A 474 -11.86 -12.93 11.22
N ALA A 475 -11.98 -14.25 11.29
CA ALA A 475 -10.84 -15.15 11.39
C ALA A 475 -9.84 -15.00 10.23
N ILE A 476 -10.32 -14.75 9.00
CA ILE A 476 -9.47 -14.52 7.83
C ILE A 476 -8.61 -13.25 8.01
N PHE A 477 -9.22 -12.15 8.43
CA PHE A 477 -8.51 -10.87 8.60
C PHE A 477 -7.67 -10.80 9.87
N GLN A 478 -8.02 -11.55 10.93
CA GLN A 478 -7.15 -11.69 12.12
C GLN A 478 -5.89 -12.50 11.80
N ASP A 479 -6.00 -13.63 11.09
CA ASP A 479 -4.81 -14.39 10.66
C ASP A 479 -3.94 -13.59 9.66
N GLU A 480 -4.54 -12.80 8.76
CA GLU A 480 -3.76 -11.89 7.92
C GLU A 480 -3.06 -10.80 8.76
N LEU A 481 -3.75 -10.17 9.71
CA LEU A 481 -3.21 -9.13 10.59
C LEU A 481 -2.05 -9.65 11.47
N ASP A 482 -2.18 -10.84 12.05
CA ASP A 482 -1.16 -11.48 12.90
C ASP A 482 0.06 -11.90 12.06
N ARG A 483 -0.14 -12.49 10.88
CA ARG A 483 0.95 -12.82 9.95
C ARG A 483 1.64 -11.57 9.42
N ARG A 484 0.88 -10.52 9.10
CA ARG A 484 1.36 -9.20 8.68
C ARG A 484 2.25 -8.61 9.77
N TRP A 485 1.72 -8.46 10.99
CA TRP A 485 2.45 -7.93 12.14
C TRP A 485 3.75 -8.70 12.40
N TRP A 486 3.73 -10.04 12.29
CA TRP A 486 4.91 -10.86 12.54
C TRP A 486 6.14 -10.40 11.74
N TYR A 487 5.98 -9.97 10.48
CA TYR A 487 7.09 -9.55 9.62
C TYR A 487 7.68 -8.17 9.98
N VAL A 488 7.00 -7.38 10.82
CA VAL A 488 7.37 -5.99 11.14
C VAL A 488 7.52 -5.72 12.65
N ARG A 489 7.19 -6.69 13.51
CA ARG A 489 7.23 -6.59 14.99
C ARG A 489 8.57 -6.17 15.63
N THR A 490 9.66 -6.16 14.87
CA THR A 490 11.00 -5.74 15.32
C THR A 490 11.32 -4.27 15.00
N GLU A 491 10.42 -3.57 14.31
CA GLU A 491 10.67 -2.25 13.72
C GLU A 491 10.15 -1.07 14.56
N LYS A 492 9.61 -1.37 15.75
CA LYS A 492 9.04 -0.40 16.70
C LYS A 492 7.99 0.53 16.07
N ASN A 493 7.20 0.00 15.14
CA ASN A 493 6.21 0.76 14.39
C ASN A 493 4.94 0.96 15.24
N ALA A 494 4.82 2.14 15.88
CA ALA A 494 3.75 2.41 16.83
C ALA A 494 2.34 2.23 16.24
N TRP A 495 2.13 2.51 14.95
CA TRP A 495 0.84 2.30 14.30
C TRP A 495 0.52 0.81 14.10
N PHE A 496 1.47 0.05 13.58
CA PHE A 496 1.27 -1.38 13.32
C PHE A 496 1.06 -2.16 14.63
N ASN A 497 1.86 -1.84 15.65
CA ASN A 497 1.79 -2.46 16.97
C ASN A 497 0.46 -2.18 17.70
N VAL A 498 0.02 -0.92 17.76
CA VAL A 498 -1.23 -0.55 18.45
C VAL A 498 -2.45 -1.14 17.75
N LEU A 499 -2.46 -1.20 16.42
CA LEU A 499 -3.53 -1.86 15.67
C LEU A 499 -3.55 -3.38 15.87
N HIS A 500 -2.40 -4.05 15.86
CA HIS A 500 -2.31 -5.49 16.15
C HIS A 500 -2.79 -5.80 17.58
N ALA A 501 -2.33 -5.05 18.59
CA ALA A 501 -2.77 -5.22 19.97
C ALA A 501 -4.27 -5.01 20.21
N ARG A 502 -4.99 -4.34 19.30
CA ARG A 502 -6.43 -4.11 19.37
C ARG A 502 -7.27 -5.11 18.57
N TYR A 503 -6.79 -5.50 17.39
CA TYR A 503 -7.60 -6.22 16.39
C TYR A 503 -7.05 -7.61 16.00
N GLY A 504 -5.80 -7.94 16.33
CA GLY A 504 -5.22 -9.27 16.09
C GLY A 504 -5.90 -10.37 16.91
N SER A 505 -5.49 -11.63 16.77
CA SER A 505 -6.08 -12.71 17.60
C SER A 505 -5.67 -12.61 19.07
N ALA A 506 -4.48 -12.08 19.35
CA ALA A 506 -3.99 -11.76 20.70
C ALA A 506 -2.89 -10.66 20.63
N PRO A 507 -2.77 -9.80 21.64
CA PRO A 507 -1.72 -8.77 21.67
C PRO A 507 -0.32 -9.39 21.77
N GLY A 508 0.60 -8.86 20.97
CA GLY A 508 2.00 -9.26 20.96
C GLY A 508 2.79 -8.67 22.14
N PRO A 509 3.78 -9.38 22.69
CA PRO A 509 4.48 -8.97 23.91
C PRO A 509 5.34 -7.69 23.79
N GLN A 510 5.52 -7.17 22.57
CA GLN A 510 6.25 -5.93 22.31
C GLN A 510 5.37 -4.83 21.68
N ASP A 511 4.06 -5.05 21.53
CA ASP A 511 3.20 -4.08 20.84
C ASP A 511 3.21 -2.72 21.54
N LEU A 512 2.60 -2.67 22.71
CA LEU A 512 2.46 -1.44 23.49
C LEU A 512 3.83 -0.92 23.99
N PRO A 513 4.78 -1.76 24.48
CA PRO A 513 6.11 -1.28 24.88
C PRO A 513 6.86 -0.52 23.77
N ASP A 514 6.98 -1.10 22.57
CA ASP A 514 7.70 -0.45 21.48
C ASP A 514 6.91 0.69 20.83
N ALA A 515 5.58 0.64 20.85
CA ALA A 515 4.75 1.77 20.42
C ALA A 515 4.93 2.98 21.33
N ILE A 516 4.91 2.79 22.65
CA ILE A 516 5.07 3.86 23.65
C ILE A 516 6.48 4.46 23.59
N GLU A 517 7.52 3.62 23.42
CA GLU A 517 8.90 4.10 23.20
C GLU A 517 9.04 4.94 21.92
N SER A 518 8.45 4.48 20.81
CA SER A 518 8.40 5.27 19.57
C SER A 518 7.59 6.56 19.71
N LEU A 519 6.53 6.60 20.53
CA LEU A 519 5.81 7.83 20.84
C LEU A 519 6.68 8.80 21.69
N ARG A 520 7.42 8.30 22.69
CA ARG A 520 8.36 9.10 23.50
C ARG A 520 9.46 9.75 22.66
N ARG A 521 9.93 9.06 21.60
CA ARG A 521 10.97 9.55 20.68
C ARG A 521 10.45 10.37 19.49
N TYR A 522 9.14 10.56 19.34
CA TYR A 522 8.58 11.33 18.22
C TYR A 522 8.97 12.82 18.26
N TRP A 523 9.31 13.41 17.11
CA TRP A 523 9.78 14.80 17.00
C TRP A 523 8.77 15.82 17.54
N SER A 524 9.22 16.77 18.37
CA SER A 524 8.38 17.80 18.99
C SER A 524 7.88 18.88 18.01
N ASP A 525 8.65 19.21 16.98
CA ASP A 525 8.29 20.22 15.97
C ASP A 525 8.76 19.79 14.57
N PRO A 526 8.01 18.89 13.89
CA PRO A 526 8.47 18.28 12.65
C PRO A 526 8.33 19.22 11.44
N TRP A 527 9.43 19.35 10.69
CA TRP A 527 9.55 20.01 9.39
C TRP A 527 10.19 19.01 8.39
N LEU A 528 10.13 19.25 7.08
CA LEU A 528 10.68 18.34 6.08
C LEU A 528 12.20 18.51 5.92
N TRP A 529 12.96 17.89 6.82
CA TRP A 529 14.41 17.72 6.66
C TRP A 529 14.80 16.37 6.06
N SER A 530 15.94 16.33 5.38
CA SER A 530 16.60 15.09 4.99
C SER A 530 17.46 14.55 6.13
N VAL A 531 17.51 13.22 6.30
CA VAL A 531 18.42 12.55 7.24
C VAL A 531 19.49 11.76 6.49
N ASP A 532 20.66 11.63 7.10
CA ASP A 532 21.75 10.76 6.66
C ASP A 532 22.27 9.97 7.87
N ASN A 533 21.94 8.68 7.92
CA ASN A 533 22.35 7.74 8.96
C ASN A 533 23.57 6.90 8.52
N SER A 534 24.33 7.29 7.50
CA SER A 534 25.50 6.52 7.01
C SER A 534 26.60 6.33 8.07
N GLY A 535 26.73 7.25 9.02
CA GLY A 535 27.64 7.15 10.17
C GLY A 535 27.10 6.32 11.35
N TRP A 536 25.97 5.61 11.22
CA TRP A 536 25.34 4.89 12.33
C TRP A 536 26.23 3.76 12.89
N PRO A 537 26.43 3.66 14.22
CA PRO A 537 27.29 2.64 14.81
C PRO A 537 26.89 1.21 14.42
N GLY A 538 27.84 0.46 13.85
CA GLY A 538 27.62 -0.93 13.42
C GLY A 538 26.69 -1.08 12.20
N LEU A 539 26.47 -0.03 11.41
CA LEU A 539 25.64 -0.08 10.20
C LEU A 539 26.13 -1.15 9.20
N ARG A 540 25.35 -2.22 9.05
CA ARG A 540 25.43 -3.10 7.88
C ARG A 540 24.44 -2.62 6.84
N VAL A 541 24.94 -2.27 5.66
CA VAL A 541 24.10 -1.96 4.48
C VAL A 541 23.68 -3.28 3.83
N THR A 542 22.42 -3.40 3.42
CA THR A 542 21.97 -4.60 2.69
C THR A 542 22.51 -4.58 1.25
N VAL A 543 22.89 -5.75 0.74
CA VAL A 543 23.30 -5.93 -0.65
C VAL A 543 22.11 -5.93 -1.61
N TRP A 544 20.91 -6.23 -1.11
CA TRP A 544 19.71 -6.38 -1.93
C TRP A 544 19.20 -5.04 -2.47
N PRO A 545 18.58 -5.02 -3.66
CA PRO A 545 17.86 -3.85 -4.12
C PRO A 545 16.61 -3.62 -3.28
N ASP A 546 16.15 -2.38 -3.22
CA ASP A 546 14.76 -2.09 -2.87
C ASP A 546 13.80 -2.39 -4.05
N ARG A 547 12.49 -2.33 -3.80
CA ARG A 547 11.43 -2.48 -4.81
C ARG A 547 11.49 -1.52 -6.02
N PHE A 548 12.44 -0.60 -6.07
CA PHE A 548 12.69 0.30 -7.19
C PHE A 548 14.04 0.05 -7.88
N GLY A 549 14.72 -1.05 -7.54
CA GLY A 549 16.03 -1.43 -8.07
C GLY A 549 17.18 -0.58 -7.53
N ARG A 550 17.04 0.00 -6.33
CA ARG A 550 18.07 0.84 -5.69
C ARG A 550 18.80 0.03 -4.61
N VAL A 551 20.10 -0.18 -4.78
CA VAL A 551 20.98 -0.82 -3.78
C VAL A 551 21.64 0.26 -2.91
N GLY A 552 22.06 -0.09 -1.70
CA GLY A 552 22.97 0.73 -0.88
C GLY A 552 22.32 1.77 0.03
N ASN A 553 20.99 1.96 -0.01
CA ASN A 553 20.26 2.94 0.82
C ASN A 553 19.33 2.29 1.88
N ARG A 554 19.66 1.07 2.30
CA ARG A 554 18.87 0.26 3.22
C ARG A 554 19.81 -0.43 4.22
N ALA A 555 19.55 -0.24 5.52
CA ALA A 555 20.22 -1.01 6.56
C ALA A 555 19.67 -2.45 6.59
N ALA A 556 20.54 -3.40 6.88
CA ALA A 556 20.19 -4.82 7.05
C ALA A 556 19.74 -5.13 8.48
N GLU A 557 19.02 -6.25 8.68
CA GLU A 557 18.58 -6.68 10.01
C GLU A 557 19.75 -6.83 11.02
N PRO A 558 19.55 -6.55 12.31
CA PRO A 558 18.30 -6.11 12.95
C PRO A 558 18.11 -4.58 12.95
N VAL A 559 18.94 -3.81 12.23
CA VAL A 559 18.94 -2.33 12.32
C VAL A 559 17.66 -1.74 11.73
N ALA A 560 16.78 -1.26 12.61
CA ALA A 560 15.70 -0.34 12.29
C ALA A 560 16.04 1.00 12.96
N PHE A 561 16.02 2.10 12.20
CA PHE A 561 16.30 3.42 12.76
C PHE A 561 15.11 3.87 13.64
N PRO A 562 15.35 4.29 14.89
CA PRO A 562 14.31 4.88 15.73
C PRO A 562 13.70 6.13 15.09
N ILE A 563 12.53 6.56 15.58
CA ILE A 563 11.76 7.58 14.88
C ILE A 563 12.44 8.97 14.86
N ASP A 564 13.11 9.37 15.95
CA ASP A 564 13.82 10.66 16.05
C ASP A 564 14.87 10.88 14.96
N VAL A 565 15.62 9.84 14.59
CA VAL A 565 16.69 9.88 13.57
C VAL A 565 16.20 9.57 12.14
N ARG A 566 14.89 9.44 11.93
CA ARG A 566 14.28 9.29 10.61
C ARG A 566 13.83 10.64 10.05
N GLN A 567 13.52 10.67 8.76
CA GLN A 567 12.88 11.83 8.13
C GLN A 567 11.45 12.01 8.66
N PRO A 568 11.08 13.23 9.10
CA PRO A 568 9.71 13.57 9.39
C PRO A 568 8.81 13.45 8.16
N HIS A 569 7.64 12.89 8.38
CA HIS A 569 6.61 12.69 7.37
C HIS A 569 5.25 12.65 8.05
N LEU A 570 4.19 13.12 7.37
CA LEU A 570 2.80 13.17 7.87
C LEU A 570 2.40 11.89 8.63
N PHE A 571 2.76 10.77 8.02
CA PHE A 571 2.61 9.44 8.57
C PHE A 571 3.92 8.66 8.35
N PRO A 572 4.84 8.62 9.32
CA PRO A 572 6.18 8.07 9.09
C PRO A 572 6.17 6.53 9.07
N TRP A 573 5.12 5.91 9.59
CA TRP A 573 4.92 4.46 9.66
C TRP A 573 4.78 3.76 8.31
N GLN A 574 4.51 4.51 7.23
CA GLN A 574 4.52 4.01 5.86
C GLN A 574 5.90 4.07 5.17
N ASN A 575 6.88 4.73 5.80
CA ASN A 575 8.24 4.86 5.30
C ASN A 575 9.08 3.71 5.87
N HIS A 576 10.05 3.24 5.08
CA HIS A 576 10.90 2.11 5.47
C HIS A 576 11.76 2.49 6.70
N PRO A 577 11.69 1.77 7.82
CA PRO A 577 12.39 2.11 9.06
C PRO A 577 13.90 1.96 8.94
N ARG A 578 14.36 1.17 7.96
CA ARG A 578 15.79 0.94 7.65
C ARG A 578 16.35 1.86 6.54
N GLU A 579 15.71 2.99 6.22
CA GLU A 579 16.23 3.95 5.21
C GLU A 579 17.43 4.74 5.75
N ILE A 580 18.59 4.63 5.09
CA ILE A 580 19.85 5.24 5.56
C ILE A 580 19.85 6.75 5.28
N VAL A 581 19.69 7.12 4.01
CA VAL A 581 19.62 8.52 3.55
C VAL A 581 18.24 8.76 2.96
N SER A 582 17.50 9.73 3.51
CA SER A 582 16.20 10.11 2.95
C SER A 582 16.36 11.07 1.76
N ARG A 583 15.26 11.41 1.08
CA ARG A 583 15.27 12.39 -0.03
C ARG A 583 14.12 13.36 0.09
N GLY A 584 14.33 14.57 -0.41
CA GLY A 584 13.45 15.69 -0.16
C GLY A 584 13.85 16.40 1.13
N HIS A 585 14.20 17.67 0.98
CA HIS A 585 14.32 18.65 2.04
C HIS A 585 13.63 19.90 1.52
N ASP A 586 12.69 20.42 2.28
CA ASP A 586 12.04 21.70 2.02
C ASP A 586 11.86 22.35 3.41
N PRO A 587 12.71 23.33 3.78
CA PRO A 587 12.71 23.89 5.13
C PRO A 587 11.41 24.63 5.44
N ASP A 588 10.67 25.03 4.42
CA ASP A 588 9.41 25.74 4.55
C ASP A 588 8.25 24.78 4.84
N VAL A 589 8.40 23.47 4.57
CA VAL A 589 7.34 22.46 4.75
C VAL A 589 7.29 21.94 6.18
N LYS A 590 6.30 22.41 6.92
CA LYS A 590 5.84 21.86 8.20
C LYS A 590 5.13 20.52 8.00
N ILE A 591 5.37 19.55 8.87
CA ILE A 591 4.77 18.22 8.78
C ILE A 591 3.58 18.08 9.73
N ALA A 592 2.48 17.51 9.22
CA ALA A 592 1.28 17.23 10.02
C ALA A 592 1.53 16.09 11.02
N PRO A 593 1.33 16.29 12.33
CA PRO A 593 1.68 15.30 13.37
C PRO A 593 0.71 14.10 13.48
N LEU A 594 0.01 13.73 12.40
CA LEU A 594 -0.95 12.61 12.40
C LEU A 594 -0.28 11.27 12.77
N GLY A 595 0.96 11.06 12.34
CA GLY A 595 1.77 9.91 12.72
C GLY A 595 1.97 9.74 14.23
N TYR A 596 1.83 10.79 15.03
CA TYR A 596 1.78 10.66 16.49
C TYR A 596 0.35 10.49 16.99
N LEU A 597 -0.55 11.37 16.57
CA LEU A 597 -1.92 11.46 17.09
C LEU A 597 -2.72 10.16 16.89
N ALA A 598 -2.57 9.48 15.74
CA ALA A 598 -3.30 8.24 15.47
C ALA A 598 -2.90 7.10 16.44
N PRO A 599 -1.64 6.63 16.50
CA PRO A 599 -1.27 5.59 17.48
C PRO A 599 -1.43 6.04 18.94
N TYR A 600 -1.20 7.32 19.27
CA TYR A 600 -1.40 7.82 20.64
C TYR A 600 -2.86 7.68 21.10
N TRP A 601 -3.83 8.15 20.30
CA TRP A 601 -5.24 8.13 20.72
C TRP A 601 -5.84 6.72 20.71
N PHE A 602 -5.44 5.83 19.79
CA PHE A 602 -5.81 4.42 19.87
C PHE A 602 -5.25 3.76 21.14
N ALA A 603 -3.95 3.94 21.46
CA ALA A 603 -3.35 3.38 22.66
C ALA A 603 -3.98 3.93 23.96
N ARG A 604 -4.38 5.20 23.98
CA ARG A 604 -5.07 5.83 25.12
C ARG A 604 -6.52 5.37 25.28
N GLU A 605 -7.25 5.12 24.18
CA GLU A 605 -8.59 4.52 24.23
C GLU A 605 -8.55 3.08 24.76
N MET A 606 -7.51 2.31 24.39
CA MET A 606 -7.26 0.96 24.91
C MET A 606 -6.81 0.92 26.38
N GLY A 607 -6.65 2.07 27.04
CA GLY A 607 -6.12 2.15 28.41
C GLY A 607 -4.61 1.86 28.54
N ALA A 608 -3.88 1.75 27.43
CA ALA A 608 -2.43 1.51 27.41
C ALA A 608 -1.60 2.80 27.64
N LEU A 609 -2.24 3.97 27.61
CA LEU A 609 -1.69 5.26 27.99
C LEU A 609 -2.71 6.05 28.82
N GLY A 610 -2.31 6.47 30.02
CA GLY A 610 -3.11 7.32 30.89
C GLY A 610 -2.88 8.82 30.65
N PRO A 611 -3.52 9.69 31.45
CA PRO A 611 -3.27 11.13 31.40
C PRO A 611 -1.88 11.57 31.93
N ALA A 612 -1.12 10.67 32.55
CA ALA A 612 0.13 10.95 33.27
C ALA A 612 1.42 10.46 32.57
N ASP A 613 1.30 9.77 31.43
CA ASP A 613 2.41 9.18 30.64
C ASP A 613 3.06 10.15 29.63
#